data_AF-A0ABD7YQC8-F1
#
_entry.id   AF-A0ABD7YQC8-F1
#
_cell.length_a   1.000
_cell.length_b   1.000
_cell.length_c   1.000
_cell.angle_alpha   90.00
_cell.angle_beta   90.00
_cell.angle_gamma   90.00
#
_symmetry.space_group_name_H-M   'P 1'
#
loop_
_entity.id
_entity.type
_entity.pdbx_description
1 polymer ?
#
loop_
_entity_poly.entity_id
_entity_poly.type
_entity_poly.pdbx_seq_one_letter_code
_entity_poly.pdbx_strand_id
1 'polypeptide(L)'
;MKKNCRNCHFLTKEYTSIDSDFETSNSFSNVERCEIDRMKANPIKDHYAAKCHMGVWREGATKDPDFYKKVITSNRSNCFFYPYQKGMLFKAAEIMQKRQQDNEHLKRSNMYTRIGLWIAAGALILNVVVNYLSKNT
;
A
#
# COMPACT_ATOMS: atom_id res chain seq x y z
N MET A 1 -7.67 -7.66 6.23
CA MET A 1 -7.55 -8.08 4.81
C MET A 1 -6.08 -8.34 4.48
N LYS A 2 -5.76 -9.44 3.79
CA LYS A 2 -4.39 -9.75 3.38
C LYS A 2 -3.91 -8.73 2.33
N LYS A 3 -2.74 -8.10 2.56
CA LYS A 3 -2.11 -7.17 1.61
C LYS A 3 -1.49 -7.96 0.46
N ASN A 4 -2.16 -8.01 -0.68
CA ASN A 4 -1.68 -8.62 -1.92
C ASN A 4 -2.23 -7.85 -3.13
N CYS A 5 -1.74 -8.16 -4.34
CA CYS A 5 -2.14 -7.41 -5.53
C CYS A 5 -3.61 -7.60 -5.89
N ARG A 6 -4.20 -8.78 -5.63
CA ARG A 6 -5.64 -9.01 -5.83
C ARG A 6 -6.50 -8.02 -5.06
N ASN A 7 -6.10 -7.64 -3.85
CA ASN A 7 -6.85 -6.69 -3.05
C ASN A 7 -6.35 -5.24 -3.22
N CYS A 8 -5.34 -5.03 -4.07
CA CYS A 8 -4.73 -3.73 -4.33
C CYS A 8 -5.47 -3.00 -5.45
N HIS A 9 -5.77 -1.73 -5.24
CA HIS A 9 -6.38 -0.87 -6.24
C HIS A 9 -5.51 -0.72 -7.49
N PHE A 10 -4.18 -0.78 -7.34
CA PHE A 10 -3.20 -0.66 -8.42
C PHE A 10 -3.01 -1.93 -9.26
N LEU A 11 -3.83 -2.97 -9.08
CA LEU A 11 -3.89 -4.10 -10.00
C LEU A 11 -4.69 -3.71 -11.24
N THR A 12 -4.00 -3.68 -12.38
CA THR A 12 -4.45 -3.04 -13.61
C THR A 12 -4.27 -3.98 -14.79
N LYS A 13 -5.22 -3.95 -15.72
CA LYS A 13 -5.09 -4.55 -17.04
C LYS A 13 -4.90 -3.44 -18.06
N GLU A 14 -4.00 -3.68 -18.99
CA GLU A 14 -3.68 -2.75 -20.07
C GLU A 14 -3.98 -3.42 -21.39
N TYR A 15 -4.67 -2.72 -22.28
CA TYR A 15 -4.86 -3.19 -23.65
C TYR A 15 -3.60 -2.87 -24.46
N THR A 16 -3.04 -3.86 -25.15
CA THR A 16 -1.89 -3.69 -26.03
C THR A 16 -2.34 -3.82 -27.48
N SER A 17 -2.44 -2.69 -28.18
CA SER A 17 -2.69 -2.63 -29.62
C SER A 17 -1.35 -2.43 -30.35
N ILE A 18 -1.17 -3.14 -31.46
CA ILE A 18 0.07 -3.16 -32.24
C ILE A 18 0.29 -1.82 -32.99
N ASP A 19 -0.78 -1.08 -33.28
CA ASP A 19 -0.76 0.08 -34.20
C ASP A 19 -1.13 1.43 -33.56
N SER A 20 -1.33 1.48 -32.24
CA SER A 20 -1.75 2.71 -31.56
C SER A 20 -0.92 3.00 -30.32
N ASP A 21 -0.35 4.22 -30.25
CA ASP A 21 0.28 4.79 -29.05
C ASP A 21 -0.70 5.00 -27.86
N PHE A 22 -1.96 4.59 -28.02
CA PHE A 22 -2.99 4.78 -27.01
C PHE A 22 -3.06 3.58 -26.05
N GLU A 23 -2.33 3.69 -24.94
CA GLU A 23 -2.41 2.73 -23.84
C GLU A 23 -3.63 3.03 -22.95
N THR A 24 -4.65 2.16 -23.00
CA THR A 24 -5.76 2.21 -22.03
C THR A 24 -5.51 1.27 -20.87
N SER A 25 -5.33 1.84 -19.68
CA SER A 25 -5.13 1.09 -18.45
C SER A 25 -6.38 1.17 -17.56
N ASN A 26 -6.90 0.01 -17.18
CA ASN A 26 -8.13 -0.11 -16.39
C ASN A 26 -7.90 -0.99 -15.17
N SER A 27 -8.51 -0.65 -14.04
CA SER A 27 -8.41 -1.49 -12.84
C SER A 27 -9.10 -2.84 -13.08
N PHE A 28 -8.57 -3.91 -12.50
CA PHE A 28 -9.29 -5.18 -12.46
C PHE A 28 -10.62 -4.99 -11.73
N SER A 29 -11.70 -5.50 -12.33
CA SER A 29 -13.02 -5.55 -11.71
C SER A 29 -13.07 -6.57 -10.57
N ASN A 30 -14.10 -6.48 -9.72
CA ASN A 30 -14.32 -7.47 -8.67
C ASN A 30 -14.50 -8.89 -9.24
N VAL A 31 -15.18 -9.02 -10.37
CA VAL A 31 -15.40 -10.33 -11.03
C VAL A 31 -14.05 -10.93 -11.43
N GLU A 32 -13.20 -10.16 -12.12
CA GLU A 32 -11.87 -10.63 -12.52
C GLU A 32 -10.99 -10.97 -11.32
N ARG A 33 -11.05 -10.19 -10.23
CA ARG A 33 -10.31 -10.48 -8.98
C ARG A 33 -10.75 -11.80 -8.33
N CYS A 34 -12.05 -12.13 -8.39
CA CYS A 34 -12.55 -13.42 -7.93
C CYS A 34 -12.10 -14.58 -8.85
N GLU A 35 -12.05 -14.35 -10.16
CA GLU A 35 -11.58 -15.34 -11.12
C GLU A 35 -10.10 -15.74 -10.92
N ILE A 36 -9.25 -14.81 -10.46
CA ILE A 36 -7.85 -15.11 -10.10
C ILE A 36 -7.77 -16.26 -9.08
N ASP A 37 -8.62 -16.26 -8.06
CA ASP A 37 -8.63 -17.32 -7.04
C ASP A 37 -9.22 -18.63 -7.59
N ARG A 38 -10.28 -18.52 -8.39
CA ARG A 38 -10.99 -19.67 -8.95
C ARG A 38 -10.10 -20.44 -9.92
N MET A 39 -9.44 -19.72 -10.83
CA MET A 39 -8.61 -20.30 -11.90
C MET A 39 -7.18 -20.55 -11.46
N LYS A 40 -6.72 -19.90 -10.37
CA LYS A 40 -5.32 -19.84 -9.97
C LYS A 40 -4.39 -19.42 -11.12
N ALA A 41 -4.89 -18.56 -12.00
CA ALA A 41 -4.24 -18.15 -13.24
C ALA A 41 -4.70 -16.73 -13.63
N ASN A 42 -4.07 -16.19 -14.67
CA ASN A 42 -4.43 -14.90 -15.24
C ASN A 42 -5.79 -14.98 -15.98
N PRO A 43 -6.84 -14.25 -15.52
CA PRO A 43 -8.17 -14.33 -16.13
C PRO A 43 -8.35 -13.41 -17.34
N ILE A 44 -7.35 -12.59 -17.68
CA ILE A 44 -7.48 -11.62 -18.78
C ILE A 44 -7.27 -12.31 -20.14
N LYS A 45 -7.82 -11.70 -21.20
CA LYS A 45 -7.71 -12.18 -22.59
C LYS A 45 -6.33 -11.81 -23.18
N ASP A 46 -5.91 -12.53 -24.22
CA ASP A 46 -4.55 -12.46 -24.80
C ASP A 46 -4.14 -11.06 -25.30
N HIS A 47 -5.08 -10.15 -25.57
CA HIS A 47 -4.78 -8.76 -25.96
C HIS A 47 -4.57 -7.80 -24.77
N TYR A 48 -4.57 -8.32 -23.55
CA TYR A 48 -4.37 -7.53 -22.34
C TYR A 48 -3.17 -8.02 -21.53
N ALA A 49 -2.40 -7.07 -21.02
CA ALA A 49 -1.31 -7.29 -20.09
C ALA A 49 -1.77 -7.01 -18.65
N ALA A 50 -1.43 -7.91 -17.71
CA ALA A 50 -1.61 -7.65 -16.28
C ALA A 50 -0.44 -6.82 -15.77
N LYS A 51 -0.68 -5.75 -15.01
CA LYS A 51 0.41 -4.97 -14.41
C LYS A 51 0.05 -4.31 -13.10
N CYS A 52 1.07 -3.84 -12.40
CA CYS A 52 0.92 -2.85 -11.35
C CYS A 52 0.93 -1.45 -11.96
N HIS A 53 -0.09 -0.64 -11.64
CA HIS A 53 -0.11 0.78 -12.02
C HIS A 53 1.12 1.54 -11.53
N MET A 54 1.61 1.19 -10.33
CA MET A 54 2.80 1.80 -9.71
C MET A 54 4.13 1.24 -10.27
N GLY A 55 4.10 0.46 -11.36
CA GLY A 55 5.30 -0.02 -12.05
C GLY A 55 6.07 -1.16 -11.36
N VAL A 56 5.55 -1.72 -10.26
CA VAL A 56 6.26 -2.76 -9.48
C VAL A 56 6.47 -4.06 -10.27
N TRP A 57 5.56 -4.40 -11.17
CA TRP A 57 5.65 -5.58 -12.03
C TRP A 57 4.71 -5.44 -13.23
N ARG A 58 5.02 -6.17 -14.30
CA ARG A 58 4.18 -6.33 -15.50
C ARG A 58 4.30 -7.78 -15.98
N GLU A 59 3.18 -8.35 -16.36
CA GLU A 59 3.09 -9.58 -17.14
C GLU A 59 2.88 -9.19 -18.60
N GLY A 60 3.57 -9.85 -19.52
CA GLY A 60 3.36 -9.66 -20.95
C GLY A 60 1.99 -10.17 -21.40
N ALA A 61 1.76 -10.17 -22.72
CA ALA A 61 0.56 -10.74 -23.32
C ALA A 61 0.50 -12.28 -23.21
N THR A 62 1.62 -12.93 -22.88
CA THR A 62 1.69 -14.38 -22.68
C THR A 62 1.34 -14.74 -21.23
N LYS A 63 0.49 -15.77 -21.06
CA LYS A 63 0.08 -16.27 -19.75
C LYS A 63 1.30 -16.80 -18.99
N ASP A 64 1.67 -16.09 -17.93
CA ASP A 64 2.75 -16.49 -17.05
C ASP A 64 2.25 -17.58 -16.09
N PRO A 65 2.87 -18.77 -16.06
CA PRO A 65 2.49 -19.83 -15.12
C PRO A 65 2.63 -19.39 -13.64
N ASP A 66 3.44 -18.37 -13.35
CA ASP A 66 3.64 -17.82 -12.00
C ASP A 66 2.72 -16.64 -11.66
N PHE A 67 1.75 -16.26 -12.51
CA PHE A 67 0.86 -15.11 -12.25
C PHE A 67 0.21 -15.15 -10.87
N TYR A 68 -0.39 -16.29 -10.50
CA TYR A 68 -1.08 -16.43 -9.23
C TYR A 68 -0.11 -16.25 -8.05
N LYS A 69 1.10 -16.81 -8.19
CA LYS A 69 2.16 -16.65 -7.20
C LYS A 69 2.49 -15.17 -7.01
N LYS A 70 2.69 -14.44 -8.12
CA LYS A 70 3.00 -13.01 -8.15
C LYS A 70 1.90 -12.13 -7.55
N VAL A 71 0.63 -12.44 -7.80
CA VAL A 71 -0.50 -11.59 -7.42
C VAL A 71 -1.03 -11.89 -6.01
N ILE A 72 -1.01 -13.15 -5.58
CA ILE A 72 -1.65 -13.61 -4.34
C ILE A 72 -0.65 -13.95 -3.24
N THR A 73 0.43 -14.66 -3.60
CA THR A 73 1.32 -15.30 -2.62
C THR A 73 2.60 -14.51 -2.35
N SER A 74 3.07 -13.69 -3.30
CA SER A 74 4.28 -12.92 -3.13
C SER A 74 4.18 -11.97 -1.94
N ASN A 75 5.11 -12.11 -1.01
CA ASN A 75 5.29 -11.14 0.06
C ASN A 75 5.99 -9.91 -0.51
N ARG A 76 5.34 -8.75 -0.46
CA ARG A 76 5.91 -7.48 -0.93
C ARG A 76 5.84 -6.46 0.19
N SER A 77 6.78 -6.58 1.12
CA SER A 77 6.89 -5.75 2.33
C SER A 77 7.00 -4.25 2.02
N ASN A 78 7.59 -3.88 0.89
CA ASN A 78 7.82 -2.50 0.46
C ASN A 78 7.03 -2.13 -0.82
N CYS A 79 5.76 -2.53 -0.91
CA CYS A 79 4.92 -2.26 -2.08
C CYS A 79 3.96 -1.10 -1.84
N PHE A 80 3.63 -0.39 -2.92
CA PHE A 80 2.47 0.49 -2.92
C PHE A 80 1.20 -0.34 -2.77
N PHE A 81 0.38 0.01 -1.80
CA PHE A 81 -0.86 -0.69 -1.52
C PHE A 81 -1.94 0.29 -1.08
N TYR A 82 -3.03 0.30 -1.83
CA TYR A 82 -4.28 0.91 -1.42
C TYR A 82 -5.40 -0.11 -1.61
N PRO A 83 -6.34 -0.27 -0.66
CA PRO A 83 -7.45 -1.21 -0.82
C PRO A 83 -8.25 -0.93 -2.08
N TYR A 84 -8.61 -1.98 -2.83
CA TYR A 84 -9.46 -1.82 -4.01
C TYR A 84 -10.80 -1.18 -3.64
N GLN A 85 -11.12 -0.05 -4.27
CA GLN A 85 -12.42 0.61 -4.21
C GLN A 85 -12.98 0.75 -5.63
N LYS A 86 -14.18 0.21 -5.84
CA LYS A 86 -14.87 0.28 -7.14
C LYS A 86 -15.15 1.74 -7.50
N GLY A 87 -14.85 2.14 -8.74
CA GLY A 87 -15.11 3.50 -9.24
C GLY A 87 -14.10 4.56 -8.79
N MET A 88 -13.14 4.22 -7.94
CA MET A 88 -12.03 5.12 -7.63
C MET A 88 -11.04 5.17 -8.80
N LEU A 89 -10.55 6.37 -9.11
CA LEU A 89 -9.49 6.59 -10.09
C LEU A 89 -8.12 6.30 -9.46
N PHE A 90 -7.16 5.82 -10.26
CA PHE A 90 -5.81 5.51 -9.76
C PHE A 90 -5.14 6.70 -9.08
N LYS A 91 -5.23 7.90 -9.67
CA LYS A 91 -4.69 9.14 -9.09
C LYS A 91 -5.30 9.46 -7.71
N ALA A 92 -6.59 9.15 -7.52
CA ALA A 92 -7.22 9.33 -6.21
C ALA A 92 -6.68 8.33 -5.19
N ALA A 93 -6.48 7.07 -5.59
CA ALA A 93 -5.87 6.05 -4.72
C ALA A 93 -4.43 6.39 -4.34
N GLU A 94 -3.63 6.95 -5.25
CA GLU A 94 -2.27 7.43 -4.96
C GLU A 94 -2.28 8.53 -3.89
N ILE A 95 -3.14 9.55 -4.06
CA ILE A 95 -3.27 10.65 -3.10
C ILE A 95 -3.72 10.13 -1.74
N MET A 96 -4.70 9.22 -1.71
CA MET A 96 -5.20 8.64 -0.46
C MET A 96 -4.15 7.77 0.22
N GLN A 97 -3.39 6.98 -0.54
CA GLN A 97 -2.27 6.20 -0.01
C GLN A 97 -1.20 7.12 0.60
N LYS A 98 -0.81 8.17 -0.12
CA LYS A 98 0.18 9.15 0.38
C LYS A 98 -0.29 9.80 1.67
N ARG A 99 -1.54 10.28 1.72
CA ARG A 99 -2.14 10.85 2.94
C ARG A 99 -2.13 9.87 4.11
N GLN A 100 -2.42 8.59 3.86
CA GLN A 100 -2.38 7.58 4.90
C GLN A 100 -0.96 7.38 5.45
N GLN A 101 0.04 7.30 4.57
CA GLN A 101 1.44 7.19 4.96
C GLN A 101 1.88 8.41 5.77
N ASP A 102 1.61 9.62 5.29
CA ASP A 102 1.93 10.87 5.99
C ASP A 102 1.29 10.92 7.38
N ASN A 103 0.03 10.53 7.50
CA ASN A 103 -0.67 10.47 8.78
C ASN A 103 -0.08 9.43 9.74
N GLU A 104 0.35 8.27 9.23
CA GLU A 104 1.02 7.24 10.04
C GLU A 104 2.37 7.75 10.56
N HIS A 105 3.14 8.45 9.72
CA HIS A 105 4.39 9.10 10.12
C HIS A 105 4.16 10.18 11.19
N LEU A 106 3.16 11.06 11.00
CA LEU A 106 2.79 12.08 11.98
C LEU A 106 2.35 11.48 13.32
N LYS A 107 1.55 10.41 13.30
CA LYS A 107 1.13 9.71 14.53
C LYS A 107 2.32 9.16 15.30
N ARG A 108 3.31 8.57 14.62
CA ARG A 108 4.55 8.08 15.25
C ARG A 108 5.38 9.22 15.83
N SER A 109 5.55 10.30 15.08
CA SER A 109 6.26 11.49 15.57
C SER A 109 5.62 12.05 16.84
N ASN A 110 4.29 12.25 16.82
CA ASN A 110 3.54 12.74 17.97
C ASN A 110 3.62 11.79 19.18
N MET A 111 3.68 10.47 18.95
CA MET A 111 3.90 9.49 20.01
C MET A 111 5.28 9.69 20.67
N TYR A 112 6.34 9.86 19.87
CA TYR A 112 7.67 10.12 20.41
C TYR A 112 7.76 11.47 21.13
N THR A 113 7.12 12.52 20.60
CA THR A 113 7.02 13.81 21.29
C THR A 113 6.36 13.69 22.65
N ARG A 114 5.26 12.93 22.75
CA ARG A 114 4.59 12.68 24.04
C ARG A 114 5.49 11.95 25.03
N ILE A 115 6.23 10.93 24.58
CA ILE A 115 7.18 10.21 25.43
C ILE A 115 8.28 11.16 25.94
N GLY A 116 8.86 11.99 25.05
CA GLY A 116 9.86 12.98 25.43
C GLY A 116 9.32 13.99 26.45
N LEU A 117 8.07 14.44 26.28
CA LEU A 117 7.42 15.36 27.23
C LEU A 117 7.26 14.72 28.61
N TRP A 118 6.85 13.45 28.68
CA TRP A 118 6.75 12.72 29.94
C TRP A 118 8.10 12.56 30.66
N ILE A 119 9.16 12.27 29.90
CA ILE A 119 10.52 12.16 30.45
C ILE A 119 10.99 13.53 31.00
N ALA A 120 10.80 14.60 30.23
CA ALA A 120 11.17 15.95 30.65
C ALA A 120 10.40 16.40 31.90
N ALA A 121 9.09 16.13 31.95
CA ALA A 121 8.27 16.41 33.12
C ALA A 121 8.74 15.63 34.36
N GLY A 122 9.06 14.34 34.21
CA GLY A 122 9.62 13.52 35.29
C GLY A 122 10.96 14.05 35.82
N ALA A 123 11.86 14.46 34.92
CA ALA A 123 13.15 15.05 35.29
C ALA A 123 12.99 16.39 36.04
N LEU A 124 12.06 17.24 35.60
CA LEU A 124 11.74 18.49 36.31
C LEU A 124 11.20 18.22 37.72
N ILE A 125 10.26 17.29 37.86
CA ILE A 125 9.70 16.93 39.18
C ILE A 125 10.79 16.39 40.10
N LEU A 126 11.64 15.47 39.62
CA LEU A 126 12.75 14.94 40.40
C LEU A 126 13.71 16.05 40.86
N ASN A 127 14.06 16.97 39.98
CA ASN A 127 14.93 18.09 40.31
C ASN A 127 14.34 18.99 41.40
N VAL A 128 13.03 19.28 41.34
CA VAL A 128 12.34 20.05 42.39
C VAL A 128 12.34 19.29 43.72
N VAL A 129 12.05 17.98 43.71
CA VAL A 129 12.04 17.15 44.93
C VAL A 129 13.41 17.07 45.58
N VAL A 130 14.47 16.83 44.80
CA VAL A 130 15.85 16.76 45.30
C VAL A 130 16.29 18.10 45.91
N ASN A 131 16.03 19.21 45.21
CA ASN A 131 16.35 20.54 45.74
C ASN A 131 15.58 20.87 47.02
N TYR A 132 14.32 20.43 47.12
CA TYR A 132 13.51 20.64 48.31
C TYR A 132 14.04 19.85 49.51
N LEU A 133 14.35 18.56 49.32
CA LEU A 133 14.92 17.71 50.37
C LEU A 133 16.30 18.20 50.83
N SER A 134 17.15 18.62 49.88
CA SER A 134 18.49 19.17 50.19
C SER A 134 18.44 20.49 50.95
N LYS A 135 17.34 21.26 50.89
CA LYS A 135 17.18 22.52 51.63
C LYS A 135 16.63 22.34 53.04
N ASN A 136 15.95 21.23 53.31
CA ASN A 136 15.29 20.92 54.58
C ASN A 136 16.05 19.91 55.44
N THR A 137 17.22 19.45 55.00
CA THR A 137 18.17 18.63 55.76
C THR A 137 19.40 19.47 56.05
#